data_AF-A0AAU4RGY9-F1
#
_entry.id   AF-A0AAU4RGY9-F1
#
_cell.length_a   1.000
_cell.length_b   1.000
_cell.length_c   1.000
_cell.angle_alpha   90.00
_cell.angle_beta   90.00
_cell.angle_gamma   90.00
#
_symmetry.space_group_name_H-M   'P 1'
#
loop_
_entity.id
_entity.type
_entity.pdbx_description
1 polymer ?
#
loop_
_entity_poly.entity_id
_entity_poly.type
_entity_poly.pdbx_seq_one_letter_code
_entity_poly.pdbx_strand_id
1 'polypeptide(L)'
;MPATEGPRGLDPVRVAEVMVRPPAGHGAGRRGSGYRVGPAWVLTAAHVVQDAGAATTAVRFEADRSDEWTAPVRVAFASEKADVALLEITGAVPPGVHTTAAGACSYGTVPDADVMLTCSAMGFPRFKLREDRMRLLDDGSPSQYRDSCHATGLTSALSNRREGTLELAVTPPESDPEPDRSPWEGMSGAAVWHDGTLVGLVSAHHRADGLGRLAAVRVDRWHEQLTAAELTLLHEHAGLPLSAAELLRPTDGRPGGARLADLPAGLPLRELDGLISALTALPTVKDHTNLALVLDSVDPAIAAMSPRSAVLRTDVFGIVRTCLRYQGTLDQFLEAIRLLEGDSTGVARMEHEAMELSRRHRRADESH
;
A
#
# COMPACT_ATOMS: atom_id res chain seq x y z
N MET A 1 -20.33 -1.89 -23.92
CA MET A 1 -18.93 -2.30 -23.69
C MET A 1 -18.67 -2.11 -22.21
N PRO A 2 -18.24 -3.13 -21.45
CA PRO A 2 -17.94 -2.93 -20.04
C PRO A 2 -16.71 -2.02 -19.93
N ALA A 3 -16.82 -0.96 -19.14
CA ALA A 3 -15.68 -0.13 -18.78
C ALA A 3 -14.65 -1.04 -18.11
N THR A 4 -13.47 -1.16 -18.71
CA THR A 4 -12.30 -1.76 -18.06
C THR A 4 -12.04 -0.97 -16.78
N GLU A 5 -12.34 -1.57 -15.64
CA GLU A 5 -11.95 -1.04 -14.33
C GLU A 5 -10.44 -0.81 -14.36
N GLY A 6 -10.03 0.46 -14.21
CA GLY A 6 -8.62 0.79 -14.02
C GLY A 6 -8.08 0.13 -12.75
N PRO A 7 -6.75 0.05 -12.58
CA PRO A 7 -6.17 -0.51 -11.38
C PRO A 7 -6.74 0.17 -10.13
N ARG A 8 -7.33 -0.63 -9.23
CA ARG A 8 -7.77 -0.18 -7.92
C ARG A 8 -6.53 -0.10 -7.01
N GLY A 9 -6.18 1.10 -6.54
CA GLY A 9 -5.08 1.32 -5.60
C GLY A 9 -3.95 2.22 -6.10
N LEU A 10 -2.76 2.01 -5.55
CA LEU A 10 -1.56 2.77 -5.88
C LEU A 10 -1.17 2.53 -7.34
N ASP A 11 -1.17 3.61 -8.12
CA ASP A 11 -0.69 3.62 -9.50
C ASP A 11 0.64 4.39 -9.57
N PRO A 12 1.79 3.73 -9.88
CA PRO A 12 3.11 4.35 -9.80
C PRO A 12 3.24 5.61 -10.68
N VAL A 13 2.54 5.63 -11.81
CA VAL A 13 2.54 6.76 -12.76
C VAL A 13 1.84 8.02 -12.23
N ARG A 14 1.03 7.87 -11.18
CA ARG A 14 0.39 8.98 -10.45
C ARG A 14 1.25 9.47 -9.30
N VAL A 15 2.33 8.78 -8.95
CA VAL A 15 3.24 9.17 -7.87
C VAL A 15 4.13 10.30 -8.37
N ALA A 16 4.20 11.38 -7.59
CA ALA A 16 4.95 12.57 -7.92
C ALA A 16 6.06 12.82 -6.91
N GLU A 17 7.23 13.23 -7.38
CA GLU A 17 8.21 13.92 -6.54
C GLU A 17 7.82 15.41 -6.48
N VAL A 18 7.59 15.92 -5.28
CA VAL A 18 7.27 17.34 -5.04
C VAL A 18 8.56 18.06 -4.73
N MET A 19 8.87 19.11 -5.49
CA MET A 19 10.09 19.90 -5.35
C MET A 19 9.72 21.36 -5.07
N VAL A 20 10.20 21.88 -3.93
CA VAL A 20 10.08 23.30 -3.57
C VAL A 20 11.49 23.88 -3.57
N ARG A 21 11.77 24.75 -4.54
CA ARG A 21 13.07 25.43 -4.65
C ARG A 21 12.94 26.88 -4.19
N PRO A 22 13.66 27.29 -3.13
CA PRO A 22 13.64 28.67 -2.68
C PRO A 22 14.22 29.59 -3.76
N PRO A 23 13.99 30.92 -3.66
CA PRO A 23 14.71 31.89 -4.46
C PRO A 23 16.23 31.69 -4.36
N ALA A 24 16.95 32.06 -5.42
CA ALA A 24 18.40 31.94 -5.46
C ALA A 24 19.05 32.57 -4.21
N GLY A 25 19.89 31.80 -3.51
CA GLY A 25 20.60 32.25 -2.31
C GLY A 25 19.88 32.00 -0.96
N HIS A 26 18.67 31.44 -0.94
CA HIS A 26 17.87 31.27 0.28
C HIS A 26 17.84 29.82 0.83
N GLY A 27 18.96 29.10 0.76
CA GLY A 27 19.12 27.78 1.39
C GLY A 27 18.77 26.60 0.49
N ALA A 28 18.73 25.40 1.09
CA ALA A 28 18.44 24.16 0.39
C ALA A 28 16.94 24.02 0.09
N GLY A 29 16.62 23.53 -1.12
CA GLY A 29 15.24 23.20 -1.48
C GLY A 29 14.66 22.08 -0.63
N ARG A 30 13.34 22.07 -0.48
CA ARG A 30 12.61 20.96 0.13
C ARG A 30 12.12 19.98 -0.92
N ARG A 31 12.03 18.72 -0.52
CA ARG A 31 11.45 17.65 -1.34
C ARG A 31 10.45 16.87 -0.52
N GLY A 32 9.42 16.39 -1.19
CA GLY A 32 8.42 15.47 -0.67
C GLY A 32 7.93 14.55 -1.78
N SER A 33 6.93 13.76 -1.44
CA SER A 33 6.21 12.90 -2.36
C SER A 33 4.78 13.41 -2.48
N GLY A 34 4.11 13.06 -3.56
CA GLY A 34 2.71 13.40 -3.78
C GLY A 34 2.01 12.36 -4.65
N TYR A 35 0.70 12.48 -4.76
CA TYR A 35 -0.11 11.58 -5.59
C TYR A 35 -1.13 12.36 -6.42
N ARG A 36 -1.13 12.12 -7.73
CA ARG A 36 -2.07 12.74 -8.67
C ARG A 36 -3.45 12.10 -8.52
N VAL A 37 -4.40 12.89 -8.04
CA VAL A 37 -5.78 12.48 -7.72
C VAL A 37 -6.79 12.89 -8.79
N GLY A 38 -6.41 13.79 -9.69
CA GLY A 38 -7.25 14.25 -10.79
C GLY A 38 -6.44 14.67 -12.01
N PRO A 39 -7.09 15.25 -13.04
CA PRO A 39 -6.42 15.63 -14.28
C PRO A 39 -5.28 16.62 -14.08
N ALA A 40 -5.41 17.54 -13.13
CA ALA A 40 -4.42 18.59 -12.85
C ALA A 40 -4.11 18.73 -11.35
N TRP A 41 -4.38 17.70 -10.55
CA TRP A 41 -4.41 17.84 -9.10
C TRP A 41 -3.56 16.80 -8.39
N VAL A 42 -2.73 17.25 -7.45
CA VAL A 42 -1.79 16.43 -6.67
C VAL A 42 -2.02 16.67 -5.18
N LEU A 43 -2.17 15.60 -4.41
CA LEU A 43 -2.11 15.63 -2.94
C LEU A 43 -0.67 15.49 -2.46
N THR A 44 -0.33 16.22 -1.40
CA THR A 44 0.94 16.12 -0.68
C THR A 44 0.73 16.52 0.79
N ALA A 45 1.75 16.37 1.64
CA ALA A 45 1.74 16.92 2.98
C ALA A 45 1.90 18.46 2.96
N ALA A 46 1.22 19.16 3.87
CA ALA A 46 1.22 20.62 3.89
C ALA A 46 2.60 21.21 4.21
N HIS A 47 3.32 20.63 5.19
CA HIS A 47 4.66 21.09 5.56
C HIS A 47 5.67 20.98 4.41
N VAL A 48 5.45 20.10 3.41
CA VAL A 48 6.31 19.99 2.21
C VAL A 48 6.26 21.28 1.39
N VAL A 49 5.13 21.98 1.39
CA VAL A 49 4.86 23.19 0.59
C VAL A 49 4.63 24.45 1.44
N GLN A 50 4.84 24.38 2.75
CA GLN A 50 4.80 25.54 3.65
C GLN A 50 5.77 26.63 3.18
N ASP A 51 5.42 27.91 3.23
CA ASP A 51 6.28 29.00 2.73
C ASP A 51 6.62 28.96 1.23
N ALA A 52 5.87 28.20 0.42
CA ALA A 52 6.07 28.18 -1.04
C ALA A 52 5.79 29.53 -1.74
N GLY A 53 5.31 30.55 -1.02
CA GLY A 53 4.85 31.83 -1.59
C GLY A 53 5.89 32.58 -2.44
N ALA A 54 7.18 32.45 -2.13
CA ALA A 54 8.27 32.98 -2.95
C ALA A 54 9.07 31.88 -3.68
N ALA A 55 8.78 30.61 -3.41
CA ALA A 55 9.52 29.49 -3.95
C ALA A 55 8.93 29.03 -5.29
N THR A 56 9.76 28.43 -6.13
CA THR A 56 9.27 27.71 -7.31
C THR A 56 8.88 26.30 -6.88
N THR A 57 7.62 25.94 -7.09
CA THR A 57 7.11 24.60 -6.80
C THR A 57 6.82 23.86 -8.09
N ALA A 58 7.33 22.64 -8.20
CA ALA A 58 7.11 21.76 -9.34
C ALA A 58 6.88 20.33 -8.87
N VAL A 59 6.18 19.57 -9.69
CA VAL A 59 6.02 18.12 -9.54
C VAL A 59 6.70 17.41 -10.69
N ARG A 60 7.33 16.28 -10.39
CA ARG A 60 7.97 15.40 -11.37
C ARG A 60 7.39 13.99 -11.27
N PHE A 61 6.99 13.43 -12.40
CA PHE A 61 6.41 12.09 -12.52
C PHE A 61 7.34 11.19 -13.31
N GLU A 62 7.26 9.87 -13.07
CA GLU A 62 8.10 8.86 -13.74
C GLU A 62 9.59 9.27 -13.73
N ALA A 63 10.05 9.78 -12.58
CA ALA A 63 11.38 10.35 -12.43
C ALA A 63 12.47 9.42 -12.98
N ASP A 64 13.33 9.96 -13.84
CA ASP A 64 14.46 9.30 -14.48
C ASP A 64 14.09 8.08 -15.33
N ARG A 65 12.83 8.04 -15.82
CA ARG A 65 12.34 7.07 -16.83
C ARG A 65 12.07 7.73 -18.18
N SER A 66 11.83 6.92 -19.21
CA SER A 66 11.56 7.39 -20.58
C SER A 66 10.34 8.31 -20.68
N ASP A 67 9.39 8.13 -19.77
CA ASP A 67 8.14 8.89 -19.71
C ASP A 67 8.18 9.98 -18.62
N GLU A 68 9.39 10.36 -18.15
CA GLU A 68 9.54 11.45 -17.18
C GLU A 68 8.93 12.74 -17.71
N TRP A 69 8.18 13.43 -16.87
CA TRP A 69 7.80 14.80 -17.12
C TRP A 69 7.71 15.60 -15.83
N THR A 70 7.94 16.91 -15.96
CA THR A 70 7.89 17.87 -14.85
C THR A 70 6.95 19.01 -15.22
N ALA A 71 6.15 19.47 -14.26
CA ALA A 71 5.29 20.63 -14.46
C ALA A 71 5.31 21.57 -13.24
N PRO A 72 5.21 22.90 -13.47
CA PRO A 72 4.99 23.85 -12.40
C PRO A 72 3.62 23.62 -11.77
N VAL A 73 3.54 23.91 -10.47
CA VAL A 73 2.30 23.80 -9.71
C VAL A 73 2.04 25.03 -8.86
N ARG A 74 0.77 25.26 -8.55
CA ARG A 74 0.30 26.26 -7.61
C ARG A 74 -0.32 25.56 -6.40
N VAL A 75 -0.01 26.04 -5.19
CA VAL A 75 -0.68 25.56 -3.97
C VAL A 75 -2.10 26.12 -3.96
N ALA A 76 -3.10 25.24 -4.04
CA ALA A 76 -4.51 25.62 -4.00
C ALA A 76 -4.95 25.87 -2.57
N PHE A 77 -4.54 24.97 -1.66
CA PHE A 77 -4.55 25.19 -0.21
C PHE A 77 -3.48 24.31 0.43
N ALA A 78 -3.08 24.67 1.65
CA ALA A 78 -2.25 23.85 2.53
C ALA A 78 -2.75 24.02 3.96
N SER A 79 -3.28 22.93 4.54
CA SER A 79 -3.82 22.92 5.90
C SER A 79 -2.81 22.37 6.87
N GLU A 80 -2.31 23.21 7.78
CA GLU A 80 -1.37 22.79 8.83
C GLU A 80 -2.03 21.80 9.81
N LYS A 81 -3.33 22.00 10.12
CA LYS A 81 -4.06 21.16 11.08
C LYS A 81 -4.24 19.72 10.58
N ALA A 82 -4.46 19.55 9.28
CA ALA A 82 -4.63 18.25 8.64
C ALA A 82 -3.34 17.72 7.98
N ASP A 83 -2.27 18.52 8.01
CA ASP A 83 -1.03 18.33 7.25
C ASP A 83 -1.24 17.83 5.81
N VAL A 84 -2.20 18.41 5.11
CA VAL A 84 -2.53 18.08 3.72
C VAL A 84 -2.56 19.35 2.87
N ALA A 85 -2.02 19.24 1.66
CA ALA A 85 -2.08 20.28 0.65
C ALA A 85 -2.56 19.71 -0.68
N LEU A 86 -3.28 20.55 -1.42
CA LEU A 86 -3.73 20.28 -2.78
C LEU A 86 -2.99 21.22 -3.73
N LEU A 87 -2.33 20.64 -4.72
CA LEU A 87 -1.56 21.35 -5.74
C LEU A 87 -2.27 21.27 -7.09
N GLU A 88 -2.38 22.40 -7.77
CA GLU A 88 -2.84 22.51 -9.15
C GLU A 88 -1.64 22.50 -10.10
N ILE A 89 -1.65 21.63 -11.10
CA ILE A 89 -0.70 21.61 -12.21
C ILE A 89 -1.07 22.73 -13.17
N THR A 90 -0.21 23.73 -13.30
CA THR A 90 -0.45 24.91 -14.15
C THR A 90 0.26 24.84 -15.50
N GLY A 91 1.20 23.91 -15.65
CA GLY A 91 1.90 23.64 -16.91
C GLY A 91 1.21 22.62 -17.80
N ALA A 92 1.81 22.37 -18.97
CA ALA A 92 1.31 21.37 -19.91
C ALA A 92 1.46 19.94 -19.34
N VAL A 93 0.38 19.18 -19.36
CA VAL A 93 0.38 17.74 -19.11
C VAL A 93 0.55 17.03 -20.46
N PRO A 94 1.53 16.12 -20.62
CA PRO A 94 1.75 15.49 -21.91
C PRO A 94 0.52 14.68 -22.40
N PRO A 95 0.18 14.72 -23.71
CA PRO A 95 -0.93 13.96 -24.25
C PRO A 95 -0.66 12.44 -24.14
N GLY A 96 -1.70 11.66 -23.83
CA GLY A 96 -1.57 10.20 -23.64
C GLY A 96 -1.18 9.79 -22.22
N VAL A 97 -0.61 10.69 -21.40
CA VAL A 97 -0.30 10.46 -19.99
C VAL A 97 -1.60 10.39 -19.19
N HIS A 98 -2.03 9.16 -18.89
CA HIS A 98 -3.22 8.84 -18.06
C HIS A 98 -4.51 9.50 -18.59
N THR A 99 -4.69 9.44 -19.91
CA THR A 99 -5.89 9.90 -20.66
C THR A 99 -7.11 8.99 -20.50
N THR A 100 -6.93 7.79 -19.95
CA THR A 100 -8.06 7.10 -19.34
C THR A 100 -8.55 7.98 -18.21
N ALA A 101 -9.84 8.29 -18.19
CA ALA A 101 -10.57 8.72 -17.01
C ALA A 101 -10.44 7.63 -15.93
N ALA A 102 -9.24 7.45 -15.41
CA ALA A 102 -8.89 6.53 -14.37
C ALA A 102 -9.60 7.11 -13.15
N GLY A 103 -10.57 6.33 -12.65
CA GLY A 103 -11.61 6.78 -11.75
C GLY A 103 -11.09 7.68 -10.63
N ALA A 104 -12.00 8.52 -10.12
CA ALA A 104 -11.75 9.30 -8.92
C ALA A 104 -11.04 8.42 -7.87
N CYS A 105 -10.05 9.01 -7.20
CA CYS A 105 -9.36 8.33 -6.12
C CYS A 105 -10.41 7.79 -5.14
N SER A 106 -10.33 6.52 -4.79
CA SER A 106 -11.23 5.93 -3.79
C SER A 106 -10.64 6.17 -2.41
N TYR A 107 -11.43 6.74 -1.51
CA TYR A 107 -10.98 7.10 -0.17
C TYR A 107 -11.55 6.15 0.88
N GLY A 108 -10.71 5.73 1.82
CA GLY A 108 -11.06 4.81 2.87
C GLY A 108 -10.98 5.44 4.26
N THR A 109 -11.76 4.92 5.22
CA THR A 109 -11.61 5.21 6.66
C THR A 109 -10.68 4.20 7.33
N VAL A 110 -10.27 4.43 8.57
CA VAL A 110 -9.60 3.43 9.40
C VAL A 110 -10.45 3.24 10.67
N PRO A 111 -10.87 2.01 11.04
CA PRO A 111 -11.70 1.82 12.23
C PRO A 111 -10.93 2.23 13.51
N ASP A 112 -11.60 2.83 14.48
CA ASP A 112 -11.05 3.00 15.85
C ASP A 112 -11.24 1.70 16.63
N ALA A 113 -10.53 0.64 16.23
CA ALA A 113 -10.63 -0.71 16.76
C ALA A 113 -9.25 -1.40 16.78
N ASP A 114 -9.13 -2.49 17.54
CA ASP A 114 -7.92 -3.31 17.61
C ASP A 114 -7.76 -4.15 16.34
N VAL A 115 -7.25 -3.51 15.28
CA VAL A 115 -7.01 -4.14 13.97
C VAL A 115 -5.66 -3.72 13.41
N MET A 116 -5.08 -4.65 12.65
CA MET A 116 -3.87 -4.45 11.85
C MET A 116 -4.23 -4.40 10.37
N LEU A 117 -3.81 -3.35 9.67
CA LEU A 117 -4.06 -3.13 8.25
C LEU A 117 -2.75 -3.26 7.47
N THR A 118 -2.77 -4.03 6.38
CA THR A 118 -1.65 -4.03 5.42
C THR A 118 -1.72 -2.79 4.56
N CYS A 119 -0.68 -1.97 4.60
CA CYS A 119 -0.61 -0.69 3.94
C CYS A 119 0.61 -0.60 3.02
N SER A 120 0.49 0.21 1.98
CA SER A 120 1.62 0.55 1.10
C SER A 120 1.66 2.03 0.78
N ALA A 121 2.85 2.59 0.66
CA ALA A 121 3.07 3.95 0.19
C ALA A 121 4.26 3.98 -0.77
N MET A 122 4.22 4.85 -1.78
CA MET A 122 5.33 5.05 -2.70
C MET A 122 5.77 6.51 -2.68
N GLY A 123 7.08 6.74 -2.60
CA GLY A 123 7.66 8.08 -2.53
C GLY A 123 9.16 8.10 -2.81
N PHE A 124 9.82 9.21 -2.51
CA PHE A 124 11.22 9.50 -2.89
C PHE A 124 12.12 9.80 -1.67
N PRO A 125 12.30 8.84 -0.75
CA PRO A 125 13.06 9.05 0.48
C PRO A 125 14.56 9.26 0.22
N ARG A 126 15.24 9.88 1.17
CA ARG A 126 16.66 10.26 1.06
C ARG A 126 17.59 9.07 0.97
N PHE A 127 17.30 7.97 1.65
CA PHE A 127 18.16 6.77 1.57
C PHE A 127 18.21 6.15 0.16
N LYS A 128 17.31 6.57 -0.74
CA LYS A 128 17.32 6.22 -2.17
C LYS A 128 18.06 7.25 -3.05
N LEU A 129 18.71 8.25 -2.46
CA LEU A 129 19.56 9.21 -3.18
C LEU A 129 20.83 8.52 -3.67
N ARG A 130 21.12 8.66 -4.96
CA ARG A 130 22.28 8.05 -5.63
C ARG A 130 22.99 9.10 -6.47
N GLU A 131 24.29 8.91 -6.66
CA GLU A 131 25.05 9.62 -7.69
C GLU A 131 24.73 9.02 -9.06
N ASP A 132 24.42 9.87 -10.03
CA ASP A 132 24.42 9.52 -11.44
C ASP A 132 25.73 10.04 -12.07
N ARG A 133 26.67 9.11 -12.23
CA ARG A 133 27.97 9.38 -12.85
C ARG A 133 27.90 9.54 -14.37
N MET A 134 26.79 9.13 -14.99
CA MET A 134 26.60 9.23 -16.44
C MET A 134 26.09 10.62 -16.85
N ARG A 135 25.45 11.34 -15.93
CA ARG A 135 25.02 12.73 -16.12
C ARG A 135 25.85 13.65 -15.22
N LEU A 136 26.68 14.49 -15.84
CA LEU A 136 27.46 15.52 -15.14
C LEU A 136 26.70 16.84 -15.14
N LEU A 137 26.83 17.59 -14.03
CA LEU A 137 26.41 18.98 -13.94
C LEU A 137 27.42 19.88 -14.68
N ASP A 138 27.06 21.17 -14.88
CA ASP A 138 27.90 22.15 -15.59
C ASP A 138 29.29 22.34 -14.95
N ASP A 139 29.42 22.06 -13.65
CA ASP A 139 30.68 22.12 -12.89
C ASP A 139 31.49 20.82 -12.96
N GLY A 140 31.04 19.82 -13.74
CA GLY A 140 31.68 18.53 -13.90
C GLY A 140 31.45 17.53 -12.76
N SER A 141 30.67 17.89 -11.74
CA SER A 141 30.28 16.96 -10.68
C SER A 141 29.18 15.99 -11.15
N PRO A 142 29.12 14.75 -10.62
CA PRO A 142 28.04 13.83 -10.94
C PRO A 142 26.71 14.39 -10.44
N SER A 143 25.68 14.32 -11.27
CA SER A 143 24.34 14.67 -10.86
C SER A 143 23.82 13.67 -9.81
N GLN A 144 22.74 14.04 -9.12
CA GLN A 144 22.14 13.18 -8.11
C GLN A 144 20.67 12.96 -8.42
N TYR A 145 20.19 11.73 -8.20
CA TYR A 145 18.79 11.38 -8.33
C TYR A 145 18.30 10.61 -7.11
N ARG A 146 17.01 10.73 -6.82
CA ARG A 146 16.33 9.92 -5.80
C ARG A 146 15.50 8.88 -6.51
N ASP A 147 15.82 7.62 -6.24
CA ASP A 147 15.02 6.51 -6.71
C ASP A 147 13.71 6.41 -5.89
N SER A 148 12.70 5.81 -6.49
CA SER A 148 11.44 5.56 -5.80
C SER A 148 11.62 4.48 -4.72
N CYS A 149 10.84 4.58 -3.65
CA CYS A 149 10.69 3.54 -2.65
C CYS A 149 9.21 3.20 -2.54
N HIS A 150 8.89 1.94 -2.83
CA HIS A 150 7.61 1.34 -2.47
C HIS A 150 7.77 0.72 -1.07
N ALA A 151 7.24 1.40 -0.06
CA ALA A 151 7.24 0.96 1.32
C ALA A 151 5.96 0.17 1.61
N THR A 152 6.10 -1.10 1.97
CA THR A 152 4.99 -1.99 2.35
C THR A 152 5.12 -2.36 3.81
N GLY A 153 4.01 -2.33 4.54
CA GLY A 153 4.04 -2.47 5.99
C GLY A 153 2.70 -2.78 6.63
N LEU A 154 2.71 -2.80 7.95
CA LEU A 154 1.50 -2.93 8.77
C LEU A 154 1.21 -1.61 9.49
N THR A 155 -0.07 -1.31 9.63
CA THR A 155 -0.58 -0.21 10.45
C THR A 155 -1.48 -0.77 11.53
N SER A 156 -1.17 -0.45 12.79
CA SER A 156 -2.11 -0.64 13.90
C SER A 156 -3.02 0.59 13.98
N ALA A 157 -4.33 0.38 13.93
CA ALA A 157 -5.29 1.48 14.01
C ALA A 157 -5.31 2.20 15.37
N LEU A 158 -4.76 1.55 16.41
CA LEU A 158 -4.65 2.10 17.78
C LEU A 158 -3.28 2.69 18.10
N SER A 159 -2.27 2.53 17.23
CA SER A 159 -1.00 3.26 17.36
C SER A 159 -1.21 4.76 17.13
N ASN A 160 -0.38 5.59 17.76
CA ASN A 160 -0.43 7.06 17.70
C ASN A 160 -1.80 7.70 17.98
N ARG A 161 -2.68 7.01 18.73
CA ARG A 161 -4.06 7.44 18.99
C ARG A 161 -4.18 8.85 19.61
N ARG A 162 -3.21 9.27 20.44
CA ARG A 162 -3.18 10.62 21.02
C ARG A 162 -2.95 11.70 19.96
N GLU A 163 -2.04 11.43 19.03
CA GLU A 163 -1.72 12.35 17.93
C GLU A 163 -2.79 12.29 16.84
N GLY A 164 -3.48 11.15 16.72
CA GLY A 164 -4.50 10.91 15.70
C GLY A 164 -3.92 10.56 14.33
N THR A 165 -2.65 10.14 14.28
CA THR A 165 -1.97 9.64 13.08
C THR A 165 -2.02 8.11 13.03
N LEU A 166 -1.74 7.54 11.86
CA LEU A 166 -1.44 6.13 11.69
C LEU A 166 0.06 5.92 11.85
N GLU A 167 0.45 4.83 12.50
CA GLU A 167 1.81 4.31 12.40
C GLU A 167 1.88 3.33 11.23
N LEU A 168 2.79 3.57 10.29
CA LEU A 168 3.13 2.66 9.21
C LEU A 168 4.48 2.00 9.55
N ALA A 169 4.41 0.75 10.01
CA ALA A 169 5.58 -0.06 10.34
C ALA A 169 6.12 -0.75 9.09
N VAL A 170 7.33 -0.37 8.68
CA VAL A 170 8.00 -0.81 7.45
C VAL A 170 9.38 -1.38 7.76
N THR A 171 9.95 -2.11 6.80
CA THR A 171 11.36 -2.50 6.88
C THR A 171 12.23 -1.23 6.92
N PRO A 172 13.07 -1.05 7.96
CA PRO A 172 13.92 0.13 8.06
C PRO A 172 15.01 0.11 6.98
N PRO A 173 15.52 1.27 6.56
CA PRO A 173 16.74 1.34 5.75
C PRO A 173 17.92 0.73 6.51
N GLU A 174 18.82 0.05 5.80
CA GLU A 174 19.97 -0.66 6.39
C GLU A 174 20.98 0.29 7.07
N SER A 175 21.00 1.57 6.70
CA SER A 175 21.89 2.56 7.29
C SER A 175 21.27 3.95 7.35
N ASP A 176 21.64 4.71 8.39
CA ASP A 176 21.35 6.15 8.55
C ASP A 176 22.70 6.90 8.69
N PRO A 177 23.40 7.17 7.57
CA PRO A 177 24.73 7.76 7.63
C PRO A 177 24.75 9.24 8.03
N GLU A 178 23.60 9.92 8.02
CA GLU A 178 23.48 11.36 8.32
C GLU A 178 22.58 11.58 9.57
N PRO A 179 23.16 11.67 10.78
CA PRO A 179 22.39 11.73 12.02
C PRO A 179 21.44 12.92 12.09
N ASP A 180 21.78 14.02 11.40
CA ASP A 180 20.99 15.25 11.41
C ASP A 180 19.83 15.25 10.40
N ARG A 181 19.74 14.25 9.52
CA ARG A 181 18.72 14.22 8.44
C ARG A 181 18.05 12.88 8.27
N SER A 182 16.73 12.86 8.40
CA SER A 182 15.94 11.63 8.30
C SER A 182 16.25 10.86 7.01
N PRO A 183 16.54 9.55 7.06
CA PRO A 183 16.69 8.75 5.84
C PRO A 183 15.39 8.71 5.03
N TRP A 184 14.25 8.96 5.68
CA TRP A 184 12.92 9.07 5.07
C TRP A 184 12.56 10.48 4.61
N GLU A 185 13.44 11.48 4.79
CA GLU A 185 13.21 12.81 4.24
C GLU A 185 12.88 12.71 2.75
N GLY A 186 11.78 13.32 2.31
CA GLY A 186 11.25 13.18 0.95
C GLY A 186 10.08 12.18 0.82
N MET A 187 9.83 11.33 1.82
CA MET A 187 8.67 10.43 1.85
C MET A 187 7.36 11.14 2.22
N SER A 188 7.42 12.25 2.95
CA SER A 188 6.25 13.02 3.36
C SER A 188 5.41 13.45 2.16
N GLY A 189 4.09 13.26 2.25
CA GLY A 189 3.09 13.44 1.21
C GLY A 189 2.82 12.21 0.35
N ALA A 190 3.58 11.12 0.52
CA ALA A 190 3.27 9.84 -0.13
C ALA A 190 1.88 9.33 0.32
N ALA A 191 1.04 8.95 -0.64
CA ALA A 191 -0.27 8.38 -0.36
C ALA A 191 -0.14 6.99 0.26
N VAL A 192 -0.86 6.77 1.37
CA VAL A 192 -0.95 5.50 2.07
C VAL A 192 -2.22 4.79 1.62
N TRP A 193 -2.02 3.59 1.08
CA TRP A 193 -3.07 2.78 0.50
C TRP A 193 -3.37 1.56 1.34
N HIS A 194 -4.65 1.25 1.47
CA HIS A 194 -5.15 0.00 2.03
C HIS A 194 -6.31 -0.50 1.16
N ASP A 195 -6.22 -1.75 0.70
CA ASP A 195 -7.25 -2.42 -0.10
C ASP A 195 -7.80 -1.58 -1.28
N GLY A 196 -6.89 -0.96 -2.02
CA GLY A 196 -7.25 -0.14 -3.19
C GLY A 196 -7.80 1.26 -2.85
N THR A 197 -7.86 1.64 -1.57
CA THR A 197 -8.32 2.96 -1.12
C THR A 197 -7.20 3.77 -0.47
N LEU A 198 -7.22 5.08 -0.65
CA LEU A 198 -6.33 6.02 0.03
C LEU A 198 -6.87 6.25 1.44
N VAL A 199 -6.09 5.86 2.46
CA VAL A 199 -6.48 5.95 3.88
C VAL A 199 -5.67 7.01 4.65
N GLY A 200 -4.57 7.48 4.07
CA GLY A 200 -3.76 8.54 4.67
C GLY A 200 -2.68 9.10 3.76
N LEU A 201 -1.91 10.06 4.30
CA LEU A 201 -0.68 10.58 3.69
C LEU A 201 0.45 10.49 4.70
N VAL A 202 1.63 10.02 4.29
CA VAL A 202 2.82 10.06 5.15
C VAL A 202 3.10 11.51 5.53
N SER A 203 3.24 11.78 6.81
CA SER A 203 3.43 13.13 7.35
C SER A 203 4.82 13.28 7.96
N ALA A 204 5.21 12.39 8.85
CA ALA A 204 6.45 12.52 9.59
C ALA A 204 7.21 11.20 9.74
N HIS A 205 8.50 11.33 10.06
CA HIS A 205 9.33 10.24 10.59
C HIS A 205 9.92 10.72 11.91
N HIS A 206 9.39 10.22 13.02
CA HIS A 206 9.94 10.47 14.34
C HIS A 206 11.05 9.45 14.61
N ARG A 207 12.31 9.88 14.54
CA ARG A 207 13.46 9.00 14.77
C ARG A 207 13.41 8.22 16.09
N ALA A 208 12.80 8.80 17.12
CA ALA A 208 12.64 8.17 18.43
C ALA A 208 11.74 6.91 18.40
N ASP A 209 10.84 6.81 17.43
CA ASP A 209 9.96 5.65 17.23
C ASP A 209 10.68 4.52 16.47
N GLY A 210 11.85 4.82 15.90
CA GLY A 210 12.71 3.91 15.16
C GLY A 210 12.62 4.10 13.64
N LEU A 211 13.69 3.69 12.94
CA LEU A 211 13.86 3.89 11.50
C LEU A 211 12.84 3.17 10.62
N GLY A 212 12.03 2.28 11.19
CA GLY A 212 10.98 1.54 10.49
C GLY A 212 9.57 2.02 10.84
N ARG A 213 9.41 3.25 11.34
CA ARG A 213 8.12 3.81 11.79
C ARG A 213 7.84 5.15 11.14
N LEU A 214 6.85 5.20 10.24
CA LEU A 214 6.39 6.43 9.62
C LEU A 214 5.03 6.82 10.18
N ALA A 215 4.83 8.10 10.48
CA ALA A 215 3.53 8.62 10.84
C ALA A 215 2.78 9.07 9.58
N ALA A 216 1.48 8.79 9.50
CA ALA A 216 0.63 9.24 8.41
C ALA A 216 -0.66 9.90 8.95
N VAL A 217 -1.04 11.05 8.39
CA VAL A 217 -2.34 11.67 8.69
C VAL A 217 -3.46 10.84 8.06
N ARG A 218 -4.59 10.75 8.76
CA ARG A 218 -5.74 9.93 8.35
C ARG A 218 -6.72 10.73 7.50
N VAL A 219 -7.20 10.13 6.43
CA VAL A 219 -8.23 10.74 5.55
C VAL A 219 -9.53 11.03 6.31
N ASP A 220 -9.97 10.10 7.17
CA ASP A 220 -11.23 10.27 7.91
C ASP A 220 -11.22 11.47 8.87
N ARG A 221 -10.04 11.87 9.37
CA ARG A 221 -9.86 13.06 10.21
C ARG A 221 -9.90 14.37 9.42
N TRP A 222 -9.75 14.36 8.09
CA TRP A 222 -9.81 15.57 7.28
C TRP A 222 -11.15 16.28 7.42
N HIS A 223 -12.26 15.55 7.56
CA HIS A 223 -13.59 16.13 7.76
C HIS A 223 -13.73 16.92 9.06
N GLU A 224 -12.90 16.64 10.07
CA GLU A 224 -12.87 17.35 11.36
C GLU A 224 -11.83 18.49 11.39
N GLN A 225 -10.85 18.44 10.48
CA GLN A 225 -9.66 19.28 10.51
C GLN A 225 -9.66 20.36 9.42
N LEU A 226 -10.23 20.08 8.26
CA LEU A 226 -10.32 21.01 7.14
C LEU A 226 -11.51 21.96 7.30
N THR A 227 -11.36 23.16 6.76
CA THR A 227 -12.46 24.10 6.58
C THR A 227 -13.43 23.61 5.51
N ALA A 228 -14.66 24.11 5.51
CA ALA A 228 -15.66 23.76 4.50
C ALA A 228 -15.19 24.08 3.07
N ALA A 229 -14.45 25.17 2.89
CA ALA A 229 -13.89 25.57 1.59
C ALA A 229 -12.81 24.58 1.11
N GLU A 230 -11.91 24.14 2.00
CA GLU A 230 -10.88 23.15 1.67
C GLU A 230 -11.49 21.78 1.35
N LEU A 231 -12.51 21.34 2.11
CA LEU A 231 -13.24 20.11 1.81
C LEU A 231 -13.95 20.16 0.45
N THR A 232 -14.53 21.32 0.11
CA THR A 232 -15.17 21.52 -1.19
C THR A 232 -14.15 21.39 -2.32
N LEU A 233 -12.96 21.99 -2.18
CA LEU A 233 -11.89 21.86 -3.16
C LEU A 233 -11.42 20.40 -3.31
N LEU A 234 -11.24 19.67 -2.21
CA LEU A 234 -10.89 18.24 -2.27
C LEU A 234 -11.98 17.41 -2.93
N HIS A 235 -13.25 17.72 -2.66
CA HIS A 235 -14.37 17.03 -3.29
C HIS A 235 -14.37 17.24 -4.81
N GLU A 236 -14.31 18.50 -5.24
CA GLU A 236 -14.41 18.88 -6.66
C GLU A 236 -13.21 18.41 -7.49
N HIS A 237 -12.02 18.34 -6.89
CA HIS A 237 -10.77 18.18 -7.63
C HIS A 237 -10.02 16.88 -7.33
N ALA A 238 -10.22 16.31 -6.15
CA ALA A 238 -9.60 15.06 -5.72
C ALA A 238 -10.61 13.90 -5.62
N GLY A 239 -11.91 14.19 -5.66
CA GLY A 239 -12.96 13.18 -5.54
C GLY A 239 -13.19 12.69 -4.10
N LEU A 240 -12.73 13.45 -3.10
CA LEU A 240 -13.02 13.14 -1.70
C LEU A 240 -14.54 13.22 -1.46
N PRO A 241 -15.18 12.24 -0.83
CA PRO A 241 -16.60 12.37 -0.45
C PRO A 241 -16.83 13.58 0.45
N LEU A 242 -18.04 14.15 0.46
CA LEU A 242 -18.32 15.35 1.29
C LEU A 242 -18.52 14.96 2.76
N SER A 243 -18.89 13.71 3.02
CA SER A 243 -19.13 13.18 4.35
C SER A 243 -18.17 12.03 4.67
N ALA A 244 -17.67 11.99 5.90
CA ALA A 244 -16.87 10.86 6.40
C ALA A 244 -17.64 9.52 6.34
N ALA A 245 -18.98 9.56 6.39
CA ALA A 245 -19.82 8.37 6.31
C ALA A 245 -19.83 7.73 4.91
N GLU A 246 -19.44 8.48 3.88
CA GLU A 246 -19.35 8.01 2.49
C GLU A 246 -17.97 7.44 2.15
N LEU A 247 -17.01 7.56 3.08
CA LEU A 247 -15.71 6.90 2.93
C LEU A 247 -15.90 5.38 2.93
N LEU A 248 -15.16 4.71 2.06
CA LEU A 248 -15.17 3.26 2.01
C LEU A 248 -14.61 2.74 3.33
N ARG A 249 -15.39 1.92 4.02
CA ARG A 249 -14.84 1.20 5.15
C ARG A 249 -13.84 0.20 4.60
N PRO A 250 -12.65 0.06 5.22
CA PRO A 250 -11.83 -1.10 5.02
C PRO A 250 -12.76 -2.29 5.22
N THR A 251 -12.96 -3.08 4.18
CA THR A 251 -13.38 -4.45 4.42
C THR A 251 -12.27 -5.04 5.27
N ASP A 252 -12.56 -5.58 6.46
CA ASP A 252 -11.56 -6.08 7.41
C ASP A 252 -10.40 -6.75 6.66
N GLY A 253 -9.30 -6.01 6.55
CA GLY A 253 -8.41 -6.11 5.40
C GLY A 253 -7.84 -7.49 5.19
N ARG A 254 -8.16 -8.14 4.07
CA ARG A 254 -7.11 -8.80 3.27
C ARG A 254 -7.31 -8.44 1.79
N PRO A 255 -6.21 -8.19 1.07
CA PRO A 255 -6.24 -7.84 -0.34
C PRO A 255 -6.80 -9.01 -1.14
N GLY A 256 -7.80 -8.75 -1.99
CA GLY A 256 -7.91 -9.34 -3.34
C GLY A 256 -7.94 -10.86 -3.56
N GLY A 257 -7.75 -11.71 -2.56
CA GLY A 257 -8.14 -13.11 -2.55
C GLY A 257 -9.25 -13.22 -1.53
N ALA A 258 -10.40 -13.84 -1.86
CA ALA A 258 -11.36 -14.11 -0.79
C ALA A 258 -10.64 -14.93 0.27
N ARG A 259 -10.72 -14.50 1.53
CA ARG A 259 -10.02 -15.17 2.62
C ARG A 259 -10.56 -16.59 2.68
N LEU A 260 -9.65 -17.56 2.70
CA LEU A 260 -10.05 -18.93 3.00
C LEU A 260 -10.61 -19.03 4.43
N ALA A 261 -10.30 -18.05 5.28
CA ALA A 261 -10.88 -17.88 6.61
C ALA A 261 -12.42 -17.74 6.63
N ASP A 262 -13.04 -17.30 5.54
CA ASP A 262 -14.50 -17.11 5.46
C ASP A 262 -15.21 -18.36 4.88
N LEU A 263 -14.44 -19.40 4.53
CA LEU A 263 -15.01 -20.64 4.04
C LEU A 263 -15.72 -21.43 5.16
N PRO A 264 -16.86 -22.08 4.87
CA PRO A 264 -17.52 -22.94 5.84
C PRO A 264 -16.61 -24.06 6.35
N ALA A 265 -16.56 -24.28 7.67
CA ALA A 265 -15.80 -25.37 8.28
C ALA A 265 -16.25 -26.79 7.83
N GLY A 266 -17.44 -26.88 7.22
CA GLY A 266 -18.09 -28.11 6.78
C GLY A 266 -17.98 -28.44 5.29
N LEU A 267 -17.08 -27.80 4.54
CA LEU A 267 -17.00 -27.98 3.09
C LEU A 267 -16.82 -29.47 2.68
N PRO A 268 -17.62 -29.98 1.74
CA PRO A 268 -17.52 -31.35 1.26
C PRO A 268 -16.31 -31.53 0.35
N LEU A 269 -15.80 -32.76 0.28
CA LEU A 269 -14.60 -33.11 -0.51
C LEU A 269 -14.66 -32.62 -1.96
N ARG A 270 -15.84 -32.69 -2.60
CA ARG A 270 -16.06 -32.24 -3.98
C ARG A 270 -15.72 -30.75 -4.20
N GLU A 271 -15.91 -29.93 -3.18
CA GLU A 271 -15.65 -28.48 -3.26
C GLU A 271 -14.16 -28.19 -3.06
N LEU A 272 -13.49 -28.98 -2.21
CA LEU A 272 -12.05 -28.89 -1.92
C LEU A 272 -11.15 -29.63 -2.92
N ASP A 273 -11.72 -30.40 -3.85
CA ASP A 273 -11.00 -31.33 -4.72
C ASP A 273 -9.86 -30.67 -5.53
N GLY A 274 -10.13 -29.48 -6.08
CA GLY A 274 -9.14 -28.69 -6.84
C GLY A 274 -7.95 -28.29 -5.98
N LEU A 275 -8.20 -27.70 -4.81
CA LEU A 275 -7.17 -27.29 -3.86
C LEU A 275 -6.36 -28.48 -3.33
N ILE A 276 -7.01 -29.59 -2.97
CA ILE A 276 -6.33 -30.81 -2.52
C ILE A 276 -5.44 -31.38 -3.63
N SER A 277 -5.92 -31.36 -4.88
CA SER A 277 -5.14 -31.83 -6.02
C SER A 277 -3.92 -30.96 -6.30
N ALA A 278 -4.04 -29.64 -6.15
CA ALA A 278 -2.90 -28.72 -6.25
C ALA A 278 -1.90 -28.94 -5.13
N LEU A 279 -2.36 -29.02 -3.88
CA LEU A 279 -1.50 -29.26 -2.71
C LEU A 279 -0.74 -30.59 -2.83
N THR A 280 -1.42 -31.69 -3.16
CA THR A 280 -0.78 -33.01 -3.31
C THR A 280 0.21 -33.08 -4.48
N ALA A 281 0.23 -32.09 -5.38
CA ALA A 281 1.22 -32.01 -6.45
C ALA A 281 2.56 -31.39 -6.00
N LEU A 282 2.58 -30.65 -4.89
CA LEU A 282 3.74 -29.91 -4.40
C LEU A 282 4.79 -30.83 -3.74
N PRO A 283 6.09 -30.65 -4.02
CA PRO A 283 7.18 -31.40 -3.38
C PRO A 283 7.14 -31.39 -1.84
N THR A 284 6.91 -30.22 -1.24
CA THR A 284 6.85 -29.99 0.22
C THR A 284 5.71 -30.73 0.87
N VAL A 285 4.60 -30.91 0.15
CA VAL A 285 3.43 -31.65 0.64
C VAL A 285 3.58 -33.15 0.42
N LYS A 286 4.26 -33.58 -0.66
CA LYS A 286 4.51 -35.00 -0.95
C LYS A 286 5.43 -35.68 0.06
N ASP A 287 6.35 -34.91 0.66
CA ASP A 287 7.22 -35.39 1.73
C ASP A 287 6.54 -35.16 3.09
N HIS A 288 6.17 -36.24 3.76
CA HIS A 288 5.53 -36.19 5.08
C HIS A 288 6.38 -35.47 6.15
N THR A 289 7.70 -35.45 6.01
CA THR A 289 8.61 -34.76 6.94
C THR A 289 8.51 -33.25 6.75
N ASN A 290 8.52 -32.79 5.50
CA ASN A 290 8.40 -31.36 5.17
C ASN A 290 6.99 -30.86 5.48
N LEU A 291 5.97 -31.67 5.21
CA LEU A 291 4.59 -31.36 5.57
C LEU A 291 4.42 -31.22 7.10
N ALA A 292 5.07 -32.07 7.90
CA ALA A 292 5.04 -31.95 9.35
C ALA A 292 5.71 -30.65 9.84
N LEU A 293 6.86 -30.27 9.27
CA LEU A 293 7.53 -29.01 9.57
C LEU A 293 6.67 -27.78 9.22
N VAL A 294 5.97 -27.83 8.09
CA VAL A 294 4.99 -26.79 7.71
C VAL A 294 3.89 -26.69 8.76
N LEU A 295 3.29 -27.81 9.17
CA LEU A 295 2.20 -27.81 10.15
C LEU A 295 2.65 -27.28 11.52
N ASP A 296 3.84 -27.66 11.98
CA ASP A 296 4.42 -27.16 13.23
C ASP A 296 4.71 -25.65 13.17
N SER A 297 4.99 -25.11 11.99
CA SER A 297 5.21 -23.66 11.79
C SER A 297 3.92 -22.83 11.75
N VAL A 298 2.78 -23.46 11.47
CA VAL A 298 1.46 -22.80 11.39
C VAL A 298 0.82 -22.73 12.77
N ASP A 299 0.57 -23.88 13.39
CA ASP A 299 0.03 -23.98 14.74
C ASP A 299 0.25 -25.40 15.30
N PRO A 300 0.97 -25.56 16.43
CA PRO A 300 1.20 -26.87 17.07
C PRO A 300 -0.10 -27.63 17.42
N ALA A 301 -1.21 -26.93 17.66
CA ALA A 301 -2.51 -27.54 17.92
C ALA A 301 -3.11 -28.14 16.63
N ILE A 302 -2.92 -27.52 15.47
CA ILE A 302 -3.34 -28.06 14.17
C ILE A 302 -2.53 -29.31 13.82
N ALA A 303 -1.21 -29.28 14.05
CA ALA A 303 -0.32 -30.41 13.84
C ALA A 303 -0.70 -31.63 14.72
N ALA A 304 -1.15 -31.37 15.95
CA ALA A 304 -1.61 -32.41 16.89
C ALA A 304 -3.02 -32.96 16.56
N MET A 305 -3.90 -32.12 16.02
CA MET A 305 -5.31 -32.46 15.77
C MET A 305 -5.59 -32.97 14.35
N SER A 306 -4.65 -32.79 13.42
CA SER A 306 -4.79 -33.24 12.04
C SER A 306 -4.72 -34.78 11.97
N PRO A 307 -5.74 -35.47 11.41
CA PRO A 307 -5.72 -36.92 11.27
C PRO A 307 -4.58 -37.34 10.35
N ARG A 308 -3.69 -38.21 10.83
CA ARG A 308 -2.59 -38.74 10.02
C ARG A 308 -3.03 -39.98 9.23
N SER A 309 -2.97 -39.89 7.91
CA SER A 309 -3.26 -41.01 7.01
C SER A 309 -2.01 -41.40 6.21
N ALA A 310 -1.79 -42.71 6.03
CA ALA A 310 -0.76 -43.20 5.12
C ALA A 310 -1.05 -42.88 3.64
N VAL A 311 -2.28 -42.46 3.32
CA VAL A 311 -2.68 -42.04 1.97
C VAL A 311 -2.62 -40.52 1.90
N LEU A 312 -1.62 -39.98 1.20
CA LEU A 312 -1.33 -38.54 1.12
C LEU A 312 -2.56 -37.67 0.83
N ARG A 313 -3.41 -38.07 -0.12
CA ARG A 313 -4.62 -37.29 -0.46
C ARG A 313 -5.62 -37.23 0.70
N THR A 314 -5.77 -38.31 1.44
CA THR A 314 -6.62 -38.39 2.64
C THR A 314 -6.03 -37.57 3.78
N ASP A 315 -4.70 -37.58 3.91
CA ASP A 315 -3.94 -36.81 4.90
C ASP A 315 -4.13 -35.30 4.68
N VAL A 316 -3.86 -34.83 3.45
CA VAL A 316 -4.05 -33.43 3.05
C VAL A 316 -5.51 -32.98 3.20
N PHE A 317 -6.48 -33.84 2.88
CA PHE A 317 -7.89 -33.53 3.13
C PHE A 317 -8.19 -33.34 4.62
N GLY A 318 -7.66 -34.22 5.49
CA GLY A 318 -7.79 -34.12 6.94
C GLY A 318 -7.17 -32.83 7.49
N ILE A 319 -5.99 -32.46 6.99
CA ILE A 319 -5.30 -31.22 7.32
C ILE A 319 -6.13 -30.00 6.90
N VAL A 320 -6.55 -29.91 5.64
CA VAL A 320 -7.33 -28.77 5.12
C VAL A 320 -8.64 -28.63 5.90
N ARG A 321 -9.32 -29.73 6.22
CA ARG A 321 -10.53 -29.69 7.07
C ARG A 321 -10.24 -29.23 8.49
N THR A 322 -9.11 -29.61 9.05
CA THR A 322 -8.68 -29.13 10.36
C THR A 322 -8.43 -27.62 10.28
N CYS A 323 -7.70 -27.15 9.28
CA CYS A 323 -7.47 -25.72 9.07
C CYS A 323 -8.78 -24.92 8.88
N LEU A 324 -9.76 -25.46 8.16
CA LEU A 324 -11.06 -24.79 7.99
C LEU A 324 -11.88 -24.67 9.29
N ARG A 325 -11.57 -25.46 10.33
CA ARG A 325 -12.22 -25.34 11.65
C ARG A 325 -11.63 -24.23 12.51
N TYR A 326 -10.41 -23.79 12.21
CA TYR A 326 -9.70 -22.76 12.95
C TYR A 326 -9.45 -21.57 12.04
N GLN A 327 -10.18 -20.48 12.31
CA GLN A 327 -10.22 -19.31 11.44
C GLN A 327 -8.81 -18.78 11.12
N GLY A 328 -8.52 -18.56 9.83
CA GLY A 328 -7.25 -18.02 9.34
C GLY A 328 -6.08 -19.01 9.25
N THR A 329 -6.21 -20.23 9.78
CA THR A 329 -5.12 -21.22 9.75
C THR A 329 -4.90 -21.83 8.37
N LEU A 330 -5.94 -21.89 7.52
CA LEU A 330 -5.77 -22.32 6.13
C LEU A 330 -4.93 -21.32 5.34
N ASP A 331 -5.12 -20.01 5.54
CA ASP A 331 -4.29 -19.00 4.89
C ASP A 331 -2.82 -19.08 5.36
N GLN A 332 -2.60 -19.28 6.66
CA GLN A 332 -1.25 -19.46 7.22
C GLN A 332 -0.57 -20.73 6.66
N PHE A 333 -1.32 -21.81 6.49
CA PHE A 333 -0.82 -23.05 5.91
C PHE A 333 -0.38 -22.87 4.46
N LEU A 334 -1.18 -22.20 3.63
CA LEU A 334 -0.80 -21.92 2.24
C LEU A 334 0.41 -20.97 2.15
N GLU A 335 0.49 -19.97 3.03
CA GLU A 335 1.62 -19.04 3.08
C GLU A 335 2.92 -19.75 3.51
N ALA A 336 2.87 -20.63 4.50
CA ALA A 336 4.03 -21.42 4.91
C ALA A 336 4.55 -22.32 3.77
N ILE A 337 3.64 -22.92 2.99
CA ILE A 337 4.00 -23.68 1.79
C ILE A 337 4.66 -22.77 0.74
N ARG A 338 4.09 -21.58 0.49
CA ARG A 338 4.64 -20.60 -0.47
C ARG A 338 6.07 -20.19 -0.10
N LEU A 339 6.33 -19.94 1.19
CA LEU A 339 7.66 -19.55 1.66
C LEU A 339 8.72 -20.64 1.45
N LEU A 340 8.34 -21.93 1.53
CA LEU A 340 9.26 -23.05 1.33
C LEU A 340 9.44 -23.45 -0.14
N GLU A 341 8.38 -23.35 -0.94
CA GLU A 341 8.40 -23.72 -2.37
C GLU A 341 8.88 -22.59 -3.29
N GLY A 342 8.81 -21.33 -2.84
CA GLY A 342 9.11 -20.15 -3.64
C GLY A 342 8.15 -19.97 -4.82
N ASP A 343 8.58 -19.22 -5.85
CA ASP A 343 7.77 -18.92 -7.04
C ASP A 343 7.72 -20.11 -8.02
N SER A 344 7.06 -21.19 -7.62
CA SER A 344 6.90 -22.39 -8.45
C SER A 344 5.57 -22.43 -9.20
N THR A 345 5.53 -23.13 -10.33
CA THR A 345 4.28 -23.37 -11.09
C THR A 345 3.25 -24.15 -10.26
N GLY A 346 3.71 -24.96 -9.31
CA GLY A 346 2.87 -25.64 -8.34
C GLY A 346 2.20 -24.66 -7.37
N VAL A 347 2.96 -23.69 -6.86
CA VAL A 347 2.44 -22.64 -5.97
C VAL A 347 1.42 -21.76 -6.70
N ALA A 348 1.73 -21.33 -7.93
CA ALA A 348 0.79 -20.56 -8.75
C ALA A 348 -0.54 -21.32 -9.00
N ARG A 349 -0.48 -22.65 -9.18
CA ARG A 349 -1.68 -23.50 -9.31
C ARG A 349 -2.45 -23.62 -7.99
N MET A 350 -1.75 -23.79 -6.87
CA MET A 350 -2.37 -23.81 -5.54
C MET A 350 -3.11 -22.50 -5.26
N GLU A 351 -2.48 -21.36 -5.52
CA GLU A 351 -3.08 -20.03 -5.37
C GLU A 351 -4.31 -19.87 -6.27
N HIS A 352 -4.24 -20.34 -7.52
CA HIS A 352 -5.38 -20.33 -8.44
C HIS A 352 -6.58 -21.11 -7.90
N GLU A 353 -6.37 -22.35 -7.43
CA GLU A 353 -7.45 -23.19 -6.89
C GLU A 353 -8.02 -22.64 -5.58
N ALA A 354 -7.17 -22.04 -4.73
CA ALA A 354 -7.61 -21.33 -3.54
C ALA A 354 -8.51 -20.14 -3.89
N MET A 355 -8.11 -19.33 -4.88
CA MET A 355 -8.92 -18.22 -5.38
C MET A 355 -10.25 -18.67 -5.98
N GLU A 356 -10.28 -19.75 -6.76
CA GLU A 356 -11.51 -20.28 -7.37
C GLU A 356 -12.48 -20.86 -6.32
N LEU A 357 -11.97 -21.55 -5.30
CA LEU A 357 -12.78 -21.99 -4.16
C LEU A 357 -13.45 -20.80 -3.46
N SER A 358 -12.64 -19.81 -3.11
CA SER A 358 -13.05 -18.55 -2.50
C SER A 358 -14.10 -17.78 -3.32
N ARG A 359 -13.94 -17.72 -4.66
CA ARG A 359 -14.92 -17.08 -5.56
C ARG A 359 -16.27 -17.79 -5.60
N ARG A 360 -16.27 -19.12 -5.60
CA ARG A 360 -17.52 -19.92 -5.66
C ARG A 360 -18.40 -19.69 -4.44
N HIS A 361 -17.80 -19.57 -3.26
CA HIS A 361 -18.56 -19.36 -2.02
C HIS A 361 -19.02 -17.93 -1.82
N ARG A 362 -18.32 -16.92 -2.37
CA ARG A 362 -18.81 -15.53 -2.37
C ARG A 362 -20.12 -15.34 -3.14
N ARG A 363 -20.25 -15.98 -4.31
CA ARG A 363 -21.46 -15.85 -5.16
C ARG A 363 -22.71 -16.50 -4.55
N ALA A 364 -22.53 -17.47 -3.65
CA ALA A 364 -23.63 -18.17 -3.00
C ALA A 364 -24.29 -17.32 -1.90
N ASP A 365 -23.51 -16.48 -1.21
CA ASP A 365 -24.00 -15.60 -0.14
C ASP A 365 -24.68 -14.33 -0.67
N GLU A 366 -24.33 -13.86 -1.88
CA GLU A 366 -24.99 -12.70 -2.53
C GLU A 366 -26.35 -13.04 -3.17
N SER A 367 -26.76 -14.31 -3.17
CA SER A 367 -27.99 -14.81 -3.82
C SER A 367 -29.14 -15.09 -2.84
N HIS A 368 -29.04 -14.68 -1.57
CA HIS A 368 -30.07 -14.87 -0.53
C HIS A 368 -30.55 -13.57 0.09
#